data_AF-A0A3S3RQM2-F1
#
_entry.id   AF-A0A3S3RQM2-F1
#
_cell.length_a   1.000
_cell.length_b   1.000
_cell.length_c   1.000
_cell.angle_alpha   90.00
_cell.angle_beta   90.00
_cell.angle_gamma   90.00
#
_symmetry.space_group_name_H-M   'P 1'
#
loop_
_entity.id
_entity.type
_entity.pdbx_description
1 polymer ?
#
loop_
_entity_poly.entity_id
_entity_poly.type
_entity_poly.pdbx_seq_one_letter_code
_entity_poly.pdbx_strand_id
1 'polypeptide(L)'
;MQDTHRGQCLCGAISFETEGPLEGLTACHCSQCRRQTGLHYVATRTSMERLTLHGEDRLQWYRASETANRGFCSICGSALFWQADGSPDISIMAGAFDQPLGLKVAEHIYCADRGDFYDLPDDQAPRYPGDRPSSG
;
A
#
# COMPACT_ATOMS: atom_id res chain seq x y z
N MET A 1 -9.93 -6.99 22.35
CA MET A 1 -10.77 -7.00 21.14
C MET A 1 -9.81 -7.01 19.99
N GLN A 2 -9.95 -7.94 19.04
CA GLN A 2 -9.10 -7.94 17.85
C GLN A 2 -9.66 -6.87 16.92
N ASP A 3 -8.84 -5.89 16.56
CA ASP A 3 -9.24 -4.89 15.58
C ASP A 3 -9.29 -5.58 14.21
N THR A 4 -10.46 -5.57 13.57
CA THR A 4 -10.63 -6.09 12.21
C THR A 4 -10.83 -4.92 11.28
N HIS A 5 -10.00 -4.83 10.24
CA HIS A 5 -10.12 -3.81 9.20
C HIS A 5 -10.54 -4.47 7.88
N ARG A 6 -11.51 -3.87 7.19
CA ARG A 6 -12.09 -4.39 5.96
C ARG A 6 -11.75 -3.46 4.80
N GLY A 7 -11.74 -4.00 3.61
CA GLY A 7 -11.54 -3.21 2.40
C GLY A 7 -11.87 -3.98 1.14
N GLN A 8 -11.86 -3.27 0.02
CA GLN A 8 -12.20 -3.80 -1.28
C GLN A 8 -11.61 -2.96 -2.42
N CYS A 9 -11.54 -3.55 -3.61
CA CYS A 9 -11.27 -2.80 -4.82
C CYS A 9 -12.46 -1.92 -5.22
N LEU A 10 -12.27 -1.00 -6.18
CA LEU A 10 -13.30 -0.06 -6.62
C LEU A 10 -14.60 -0.76 -7.09
N CYS A 11 -14.48 -1.89 -7.78
CA CYS A 11 -15.65 -2.62 -8.27
C CYS A 11 -16.22 -3.65 -7.28
N GLY A 12 -15.60 -3.82 -6.11
CA GLY A 12 -16.02 -4.81 -5.09
C GLY A 12 -15.74 -6.28 -5.46
N ALA A 13 -15.15 -6.56 -6.62
CA ALA A 13 -14.85 -7.94 -7.05
C ALA A 13 -13.75 -8.61 -6.22
N ILE A 14 -12.94 -7.82 -5.52
CA ILE A 14 -11.95 -8.27 -4.54
C ILE A 14 -12.26 -7.56 -3.24
N SER A 15 -12.37 -8.31 -2.15
CA SER A 15 -12.50 -7.80 -0.79
C SER A 15 -11.55 -8.52 0.15
N PHE A 16 -11.19 -7.88 1.25
CA PHE A 16 -10.26 -8.43 2.22
C PHE A 16 -10.57 -8.00 3.64
N GLU A 17 -10.04 -8.77 4.59
CA GLU A 17 -10.07 -8.50 6.02
C GLU A 17 -8.67 -8.65 6.60
N THR A 18 -8.26 -7.74 7.47
CA THR A 18 -7.03 -7.86 8.27
C THR A 18 -7.34 -7.93 9.74
N GLU A 19 -6.68 -8.82 10.47
CA GLU A 19 -6.81 -8.94 11.92
C GLU A 19 -5.64 -8.30 12.67
N GLY A 20 -5.94 -7.67 13.81
CA GLY A 20 -4.94 -7.07 14.69
C GLY A 20 -4.46 -5.70 14.23
N PRO A 21 -3.44 -5.14 14.90
CA PRO A 21 -2.99 -3.78 14.65
C PRO A 21 -2.33 -3.64 13.29
N LEU A 22 -2.64 -2.53 12.62
CA LEU A 22 -1.98 -2.09 11.40
C LEU A 22 -0.84 -1.10 11.70
N GLU A 23 0.22 -1.16 10.91
CA GLU A 23 1.32 -0.19 11.00
C GLU A 23 0.91 1.18 10.43
N GLY A 24 1.65 2.24 10.79
CA GLY A 24 1.49 3.56 10.21
C GLY A 24 1.66 3.55 8.67
N LEU A 25 1.08 4.55 8.00
CA LEU A 25 1.07 4.56 6.54
C LEU A 25 2.40 5.06 5.97
N THR A 26 2.96 4.34 5.01
CA THR A 26 4.11 4.78 4.20
C THR A 26 3.60 5.38 2.90
N ALA A 27 3.93 6.64 2.63
CA ALA A 27 3.68 7.32 1.36
C ALA A 27 4.90 7.20 0.44
N CYS A 28 4.79 6.45 -0.66
CA CYS A 28 5.89 6.20 -1.59
C CYS A 28 5.71 6.97 -2.91
N HIS A 29 6.64 7.90 -3.16
CA HIS A 29 6.57 8.86 -4.26
C HIS A 29 7.34 8.43 -5.53
N CYS A 30 7.86 7.19 -5.57
CA CYS A 30 8.68 6.68 -6.67
C CYS A 30 7.89 6.54 -7.99
N SER A 31 8.61 6.51 -9.11
CA SER A 31 8.01 6.61 -10.46
C SER A 31 7.06 5.49 -10.78
N GLN A 32 7.29 4.28 -10.26
CA GLN A 32 6.35 3.17 -10.40
C GLN A 32 5.02 3.47 -9.69
N CYS A 33 5.07 3.99 -8.46
CA CYS A 33 3.87 4.38 -7.70
C CYS A 33 3.11 5.52 -8.40
N ARG A 34 3.83 6.54 -8.88
CA ARG A 34 3.21 7.65 -9.64
C ARG A 34 2.52 7.17 -10.90
N ARG A 35 3.19 6.32 -11.69
CA ARG A 35 2.65 5.81 -12.96
C ARG A 35 1.45 4.91 -12.78
N GLN A 36 1.32 4.24 -11.63
CA GLN A 36 0.21 3.31 -11.40
C GLN A 36 -1.03 3.99 -10.80
N THR A 37 -0.87 5.07 -10.03
CA THR A 37 -2.01 5.76 -9.40
C THR A 37 -2.30 7.14 -9.94
N GLY A 38 -1.39 7.72 -10.71
CA GLY A 38 -1.41 9.14 -11.06
C GLY A 38 -0.88 10.07 -9.97
N LEU A 39 -0.57 9.57 -8.76
CA LEU A 39 -0.06 10.37 -7.65
C LEU A 39 1.09 9.67 -6.90
N HIS A 40 0.80 8.96 -5.82
CA HIS A 40 1.74 8.14 -5.08
C HIS A 40 1.00 6.95 -4.46
N TYR A 41 1.73 5.97 -3.95
CA TYR A 41 1.14 4.92 -3.11
C TYR A 41 1.10 5.40 -1.67
N VAL A 42 0.02 5.08 -0.97
CA VAL A 42 -0.06 5.17 0.49
C VAL A 42 -0.53 3.81 0.96
N ALA A 43 0.28 3.13 1.77
CA ALA A 43 0.00 1.75 2.19
C ALA A 43 0.34 1.54 3.66
N THR A 44 -0.39 0.63 4.29
CA THR A 44 -0.02 0.03 5.59
C THR A 44 0.56 -1.37 5.34
N ARG A 45 1.16 -1.97 6.37
CA ARG A 45 1.71 -3.33 6.33
C ARG A 45 1.03 -4.21 7.38
N THR A 46 0.79 -5.47 7.02
CA THR A 46 0.33 -6.53 7.90
C THR A 46 0.97 -7.86 7.53
N SER A 47 0.96 -8.83 8.45
CA SER A 47 1.34 -10.21 8.13
C SER A 47 0.30 -10.84 7.20
N MET A 48 0.76 -11.63 6.23
CA MET A 48 -0.13 -12.40 5.36
C MET A 48 -1.00 -13.40 6.12
N GLU A 49 -0.52 -13.92 7.26
CA GLU A 49 -1.31 -14.83 8.10
C GLU A 49 -2.54 -14.16 8.72
N ARG A 50 -2.54 -12.82 8.78
CA ARG A 50 -3.65 -12.01 9.29
C ARG A 50 -4.52 -11.45 8.19
N LEU A 51 -4.26 -11.77 6.92
CA LEU A 51 -5.00 -11.29 5.77
C LEU A 51 -5.91 -12.41 5.25
N THR A 52 -7.22 -12.18 5.28
CA THR A 52 -8.20 -13.00 4.56
C THR A 52 -8.60 -12.27 3.28
N LEU A 53 -8.56 -12.97 2.15
CA LEU A 53 -8.83 -12.42 0.82
C LEU A 53 -9.98 -13.17 0.14
N HIS A 54 -10.84 -12.42 -0.56
CA HIS A 54 -11.92 -12.95 -1.38
C HIS A 54 -11.80 -12.40 -2.81
N GLY A 55 -12.16 -13.21 -3.82
CA GLY A 55 -12.06 -12.82 -5.23
C GLY A 55 -10.65 -12.91 -5.81
N GLU A 56 -9.84 -13.84 -5.31
CA GLU A 56 -8.45 -14.09 -5.75
C GLU A 56 -8.33 -14.36 -7.26
N ASP A 57 -9.37 -14.93 -7.88
CA ASP A 57 -9.46 -15.15 -9.33
C ASP A 57 -9.46 -13.84 -10.15
N ARG A 58 -9.73 -12.70 -9.49
CA ARG A 58 -9.67 -11.36 -10.08
C ARG A 58 -8.41 -10.59 -9.70
N LEU A 59 -7.57 -11.14 -8.81
CA LEU A 59 -6.31 -10.54 -8.42
C LEU A 59 -5.22 -10.90 -9.44
N GLN A 60 -4.64 -9.88 -10.08
CA GLN A 60 -3.49 -10.05 -10.95
C GLN A 60 -2.23 -9.57 -10.24
N TRP A 61 -1.18 -10.39 -10.29
CA TRP A 61 0.17 -10.01 -9.84
C TRP A 61 1.02 -9.57 -11.03
N TYR A 62 1.74 -8.47 -10.84
CA TYR A 62 2.73 -7.93 -11.77
C TYR A 62 4.10 -7.85 -11.10
N ARG A 63 5.13 -8.37 -11.78
CA ARG A 63 6.52 -8.31 -11.31
C ARG A 63 7.05 -6.89 -11.45
N ALA A 64 7.15 -6.18 -10.34
CA ALA A 64 7.47 -4.74 -10.32
C ALA A 64 8.97 -4.45 -10.25
N SER A 65 9.76 -5.38 -9.72
CA SER A 65 11.23 -5.33 -9.68
C SER A 65 11.80 -6.75 -9.67
N GLU A 66 13.11 -6.88 -9.53
CA GLU A 66 13.77 -8.18 -9.29
C GLU A 66 13.43 -8.80 -7.93
N THR A 67 12.71 -8.09 -7.04
CA THR A 67 12.48 -8.51 -5.65
C THR A 67 11.05 -8.29 -5.14
N ALA A 68 10.14 -7.77 -5.97
CA ALA A 68 8.80 -7.42 -5.51
C ALA A 68 7.71 -7.56 -6.57
N ASN A 69 6.50 -7.87 -6.10
CA ASN A 69 5.28 -7.98 -6.87
C ASN A 69 4.26 -6.90 -6.46
N ARG A 70 3.41 -6.50 -7.40
CA ARG A 70 2.26 -5.61 -7.17
C ARG A 70 0.97 -6.32 -7.55
N GLY A 71 0.01 -6.30 -6.65
CA GLY A 71 -1.31 -6.92 -6.82
C GLY A 71 -2.37 -5.87 -7.16
N PHE A 72 -3.15 -6.11 -8.20
CA PHE A 72 -4.23 -5.21 -8.62
C PHE A 72 -5.45 -5.97 -9.13
N CYS A 73 -6.61 -5.34 -9.04
CA CYS A 73 -7.84 -5.91 -9.58
C CYS A 73 -7.81 -5.90 -11.11
N SER A 74 -7.96 -7.06 -11.75
CA SER A 74 -7.97 -7.19 -13.21
C SER A 74 -9.21 -6.56 -13.88
N ILE A 75 -10.25 -6.24 -13.11
CA ILE A 75 -11.49 -5.64 -13.62
C ILE A 75 -11.42 -4.11 -13.59
N CYS A 76 -11.13 -3.53 -12.42
CA CYS A 76 -11.18 -2.06 -12.25
C CYS A 76 -9.79 -1.39 -12.17
N GLY A 77 -8.70 -2.16 -12.18
CA GLY A 77 -7.34 -1.63 -12.12
C GLY A 77 -6.89 -1.11 -10.76
N SER A 78 -7.72 -1.20 -9.71
CA SER A 78 -7.34 -0.77 -8.36
C SER A 78 -6.06 -1.49 -7.93
N ALA A 79 -5.00 -0.73 -7.63
CA ALA A 79 -3.85 -1.23 -6.91
C ALA A 79 -4.27 -1.60 -5.49
N LEU A 80 -3.93 -2.81 -5.06
CA LEU A 80 -4.32 -3.33 -3.74
C LEU A 80 -3.11 -3.70 -2.90
N PHE A 81 -2.11 -4.32 -3.51
CA PHE A 81 -1.02 -4.94 -2.75
C PHE A 81 0.37 -4.61 -3.30
N TRP A 82 1.34 -4.56 -2.40
CA TRP A 82 2.76 -4.68 -2.72
C TRP A 82 3.38 -5.74 -1.81
N GLN A 83 4.20 -6.62 -2.38
CA GLN A 83 4.79 -7.75 -1.67
C GLN A 83 6.25 -7.93 -2.08
N ALA A 84 7.16 -7.90 -1.11
CA ALA A 84 8.54 -8.30 -1.30
C ALA A 84 8.67 -9.83 -1.30
N ASP A 85 9.58 -10.35 -2.11
CA ASP A 85 9.87 -11.78 -2.13
C ASP A 85 10.36 -12.28 -0.78
N GLY A 86 9.83 -13.43 -0.34
CA GLY A 86 10.21 -14.07 0.92
C GLY A 86 9.80 -13.31 2.19
N SER A 87 9.15 -12.14 2.07
CA SER A 87 8.61 -11.43 3.23
C SER A 87 7.36 -12.14 3.73
N PRO A 88 7.19 -12.32 5.06
CA PRO A 88 5.94 -12.79 5.65
C PRO A 88 4.85 -11.69 5.62
N ASP A 89 5.22 -10.46 5.29
CA ASP A 89 4.34 -9.30 5.31
C ASP A 89 3.90 -8.88 3.90
N ILE A 90 2.75 -8.21 3.86
CA ILE A 90 2.17 -7.62 2.66
C ILE A 90 1.77 -6.17 2.96
N SER A 91 2.04 -5.29 2.00
CA SER A 91 1.56 -3.92 2.05
C SER A 91 0.21 -3.81 1.36
N ILE A 92 -0.76 -3.17 2.01
CA ILE A 92 -2.12 -2.97 1.50
C ILE A 92 -2.36 -1.49 1.29
N MET A 93 -2.86 -1.11 0.10
CA MET A 93 -3.12 0.29 -0.23
C MET A 93 -4.20 0.87 0.70
N ALA A 94 -3.87 1.96 1.38
CA ALA A 94 -4.72 2.59 2.38
C ALA A 94 -6.09 3.02 1.82
N GLY A 95 -6.12 3.41 0.54
CA GLY A 95 -7.35 3.82 -0.14
C GLY A 95 -8.32 2.67 -0.44
N ALA A 96 -7.92 1.41 -0.25
CA ALA A 96 -8.79 0.25 -0.42
C ALA A 96 -9.54 -0.14 0.87
N PHE A 97 -9.15 0.40 2.03
CA PHE A 97 -9.85 0.13 3.28
C PHE A 97 -11.14 0.95 3.42
N ASP A 98 -12.11 0.38 4.14
CA ASP A 98 -13.30 1.10 4.57
C ASP A 98 -12.92 2.24 5.51
N GLN A 99 -13.65 3.34 5.43
CA GLN A 99 -13.44 4.51 6.28
C GLN A 99 -14.37 4.47 7.51
N PRO A 100 -13.89 4.90 8.70
CA PRO A 100 -12.56 5.44 8.96
C PRO A 100 -11.50 4.35 9.22
N LEU A 101 -10.31 4.48 8.60
CA LEU A 101 -9.17 3.60 8.88
C LEU A 101 -8.41 3.98 10.18
N GLY A 102 -8.45 5.26 10.56
CA GLY A 102 -7.83 5.75 11.81
C GLY A 102 -6.30 5.85 11.81
N LEU A 103 -5.63 5.48 10.72
CA LEU A 103 -4.17 5.59 10.57
C LEU A 103 -3.74 6.94 9.99
N LYS A 104 -2.50 7.34 10.29
CA LYS A 104 -1.84 8.52 9.73
C LYS A 104 -0.62 8.12 8.90
N VAL A 105 -0.22 9.00 7.99
CA VAL A 105 1.08 8.90 7.31
C VAL A 105 2.17 9.00 8.36
N ALA A 106 2.98 7.95 8.45
CA ALA A 106 4.10 7.84 9.38
C ALA A 106 5.42 8.23 8.73
N GLU A 107 5.52 8.11 7.40
CA GLU A 107 6.72 8.48 6.64
C GLU A 107 6.42 8.70 5.15
N HIS A 108 7.24 9.53 4.52
CA HIS A 108 7.33 9.68 3.06
C HIS A 108 8.67 9.17 2.56
N ILE A 109 8.66 8.27 1.56
CA ILE A 109 9.85 7.73 0.92
C ILE A 109 9.88 8.08 -0.58
N TYR A 110 11.08 8.11 -1.15
CA TYR A 110 11.35 8.48 -2.55
C TYR A 110 10.89 9.92 -2.90
N CYS A 111 10.96 10.85 -1.94
CA CYS A 111 10.49 12.23 -2.11
C CYS A 111 11.23 13.00 -3.22
N ALA A 112 12.50 12.66 -3.49
CA ALA A 112 13.27 13.31 -4.54
C ALA A 112 12.78 12.97 -5.95
N ASP A 113 12.06 11.84 -6.09
CA ASP A 113 11.45 11.42 -7.35
C ASP A 113 9.98 11.88 -7.43
N ARG A 114 9.41 12.59 -6.46
CA ARG A 114 7.99 13.00 -6.49
C ARG A 114 7.61 13.73 -7.79
N GLY A 115 6.32 13.68 -8.14
CA GLY A 115 5.80 14.48 -9.24
C GLY A 115 5.98 15.97 -8.95
N ASP A 116 6.37 16.74 -9.97
CA ASP A 116 6.53 18.20 -9.90
C ASP A 116 5.19 18.97 -9.87
N PHE A 117 4.08 18.25 -10.02
CA PHE A 117 2.72 18.78 -10.09
C PHE A 117 1.95 18.79 -8.76
N TYR A 118 2.58 18.43 -7.63
CA TYR A 118 1.98 18.52 -6.30
C TYR A 118 3.02 18.74 -5.21
N ASP A 119 2.65 19.40 -4.12
CA ASP A 119 3.48 19.54 -2.93
C ASP A 119 3.24 18.44 -1.89
N LEU A 120 4.28 18.14 -1.11
CA LEU A 120 4.15 17.21 0.01
C LEU A 120 3.32 17.87 1.12
N PRO A 121 2.36 17.14 1.72
CA PRO A 121 1.54 17.66 2.80
C PRO A 121 2.38 18.02 4.04
N ASP A 122 1.95 19.02 4.80
CA ASP A 122 2.55 19.39 6.09
C ASP A 122 1.97 18.58 7.24
N ASP A 123 2.24 17.27 7.22
CA ASP A 123 1.74 16.29 8.19
C ASP A 123 2.77 15.94 9.29
N GLN A 124 3.92 16.63 9.29
CA GLN A 124 5.06 16.41 10.20
C GLN A 124 5.71 15.02 10.09
N ALA A 125 5.31 14.18 9.12
CA ALA A 125 5.94 12.88 8.92
C ALA A 125 7.37 13.06 8.35
N PRO A 126 8.34 12.23 8.79
CA PRO A 126 9.67 12.19 8.20
C PRO A 126 9.63 12.04 6.67
N ARG A 127 10.53 12.75 5.98
CA ARG A 127 10.62 12.76 4.51
C ARG A 127 12.00 12.30 4.07
N TYR A 128 12.05 11.20 3.34
CA TYR A 128 13.27 10.62 2.82
C TYR A 128 13.36 10.83 1.30
N PRO A 129 14.51 11.29 0.77
CA PRO A 129 14.68 11.50 -0.67
C PRO A 129 14.63 10.18 -1.46
N GLY A 130 15.08 9.07 -0.88
CA GLY A 130 15.04 7.71 -1.42
C GLY A 130 14.28 6.77 -0.48
N ASP A 131 14.66 5.50 -0.43
CA ASP A 131 14.10 4.55 0.54
C ASP A 131 14.37 4.99 1.98
N ARG A 132 13.60 4.43 2.92
CA ARG A 132 13.87 4.65 4.35
C ARG A 132 15.25 4.08 4.70
N PRO A 133 16.00 4.73 5.61
CA PRO A 133 17.28 4.20 6.07
C PRO A 133 17.08 2.80 6.65
N SER A 134 17.95 1.85 6.30
CA SER A 134 18.00 0.58 7.02
C SER A 134 18.28 0.88 8.50
N SER A 135 17.37 0.47 9.38
CA SER A 135 17.68 0.38 10.81
C SER A 135 18.93 -0.50 10.93
N GLY A 136 20.05 0.10 11.32
CA GLY A 136 21.29 -0.64 11.60
C GLY A 136 21.14 -1.61 12.75
#